data_AF-A0A852BHD1-F1
#
_entry.id   AF-A0A852BHD1-F1
#
_cell.length_a   1.000
_cell.length_b   1.000
_cell.length_c   1.000
_cell.angle_alpha   90.00
_cell.angle_beta   90.00
_cell.angle_gamma   90.00
#
_symmetry.space_group_name_H-M   'P 1'
#
loop_
_entity.id
_entity.type
_entity.pdbx_description
1 polymer ?
#
loop_
_entity_poly.entity_id
_entity_poly.type
_entity_poly.pdbx_seq_one_letter_code
_entity_poly.pdbx_strand_id
1 'polypeptide(L)'
;IATARLTRACPIHPRQWGFISASGCSENLKLLQLLVKCAKQEHRDLGVVFVDIAKAFDTVCHQHIIAGLVQRGVDPHVVQLVREMYRDISTYIL
;
A
#
# COMPACT_ATOMS: atom_id res chain seq x y z
N ILE A 1 12.88 13.39 6.51
CA ILE A 1 13.03 14.22 5.28
C ILE A 1 12.69 13.42 4.02
N ALA A 2 13.30 12.26 3.77
CA ALA A 2 13.03 11.44 2.58
C ALA A 2 11.56 10.97 2.45
N THR A 3 10.96 10.45 3.54
CA THR A 3 9.56 10.00 3.56
C THR A 3 8.58 11.12 3.21
N ALA A 4 8.76 12.33 3.79
CA ALA A 4 7.90 13.47 3.49
C ALA A 4 7.96 13.92 2.02
N ARG A 5 9.15 13.86 1.40
CA ARG A 5 9.32 14.15 -0.04
C ARG A 5 8.60 13.11 -0.91
N LEU A 6 8.73 11.84 -0.56
CA LEU A 6 8.04 10.74 -1.25
C LEU A 6 6.53 10.82 -1.08
N THR A 7 6.02 11.08 0.12
CA THR A 7 4.57 11.25 0.34
C THR A 7 3.99 12.40 -0.48
N ARG A 8 4.75 13.49 -0.66
CA ARG A 8 4.30 14.63 -1.48
C ARG A 8 4.27 14.29 -2.98
N ALA A 9 5.29 13.59 -3.48
CA ALA A 9 5.37 13.21 -4.90
C ALA A 9 4.45 12.02 -5.25
N CYS A 10 4.23 11.13 -4.29
CA CYS A 10 3.42 9.93 -4.40
C CYS A 10 2.24 10.01 -3.43
N PRO A 11 1.22 10.84 -3.71
CA PRO A 11 0.05 10.93 -2.87
C PRO A 11 -0.63 9.55 -2.80
N ILE A 12 -0.85 9.10 -1.58
CA ILE A 12 -1.49 7.84 -1.30
C ILE A 12 -3.01 8.01 -1.47
N HIS A 13 -3.67 6.99 -2.01
CA HIS A 13 -5.12 7.03 -2.20
C HIS A 13 -5.82 7.20 -0.84
N PRO A 14 -6.87 8.04 -0.71
CA PRO A 14 -7.55 8.31 0.56
C PRO A 14 -8.14 7.08 1.26
N ARG A 15 -8.34 5.98 0.51
CA ARG A 15 -8.82 4.69 1.05
C ARG A 15 -7.70 3.69 1.38
N GLN A 16 -6.43 4.08 1.27
CA GLN A 16 -5.32 3.26 1.76
C GLN A 16 -5.26 3.38 3.28
N TRP A 17 -5.33 2.25 3.98
CA TRP A 17 -5.23 2.21 5.45
C TRP A 17 -3.98 1.48 5.94
N GLY A 18 -3.35 0.68 5.09
CA GLY A 18 -2.09 0.01 5.38
C GLY A 18 -0.89 0.93 5.17
N PHE A 19 0.13 0.78 6.02
CA PHE A 19 1.43 1.47 5.91
C PHE A 19 1.35 3.01 5.88
N ILE A 20 0.30 3.58 6.48
CA ILE A 20 0.15 5.02 6.73
C ILE A 20 0.08 5.30 8.23
N SER A 21 0.34 6.54 8.61
CA SER A 21 0.18 7.00 10.00
C SER A 21 -1.30 7.20 10.34
N ALA A 22 -2.03 6.10 10.52
CA ALA A 22 -3.45 6.07 10.90
C ALA A 22 -3.71 4.95 11.93
N SER A 23 -4.96 4.82 12.37
CA SER A 23 -5.47 3.80 13.33
C SER A 23 -5.43 2.35 12.82
N GLY A 24 -4.72 2.09 11.71
CA GLY A 24 -4.56 0.78 11.09
C GLY A 24 -5.86 0.22 10.54
N CYS A 25 -6.06 -1.09 10.67
CA CYS A 25 -7.23 -1.79 10.12
C CYS A 25 -8.52 -1.66 10.96
N SER A 26 -8.44 -1.04 12.14
CA SER A 26 -9.55 -0.99 13.10
C SER A 26 -10.78 -0.27 12.55
N GLU A 27 -10.58 0.83 11.84
CA GLU A 27 -11.67 1.61 11.22
C GLU A 27 -12.35 0.85 10.08
N ASN A 28 -11.57 0.21 9.19
CA ASN A 28 -12.12 -0.62 8.12
C ASN A 28 -12.92 -1.81 8.66
N LEU A 29 -12.42 -2.45 9.74
CA LEU A 29 -13.14 -3.55 10.39
C LEU A 29 -14.47 -3.07 10.97
N LYS A 30 -14.49 -1.91 11.63
CA LYS A 30 -15.71 -1.35 12.19
C LYS A 30 -16.71 -0.93 11.12
N LEU A 31 -16.23 -0.38 10.01
CA LEU A 31 -17.06 -0.07 8.84
C LEU A 31 -17.70 -1.34 8.26
N LEU A 32 -16.92 -2.40 8.08
CA LEU A 32 -17.43 -3.69 7.60
C LEU A 32 -18.49 -4.27 8.55
N GLN A 33 -18.25 -4.23 9.87
CA GLN A 33 -19.23 -4.65 10.87
C GLN A 33 -20.54 -3.86 10.79
N LEU A 34 -20.44 -2.54 10.56
CA LEU A 34 -21.62 -1.69 10.38
C LEU A 34 -22.39 -2.07 9.10
N LEU A 35 -21.70 -2.25 7.98
CA LEU A 35 -22.32 -2.67 6.72
C LEU A 35 -23.07 -3.99 6.87
N VAL A 36 -22.46 -4.98 7.52
CA VAL A 36 -23.09 -6.28 7.82
C VAL A 36 -24.32 -6.09 8.71
N LYS A 37 -24.24 -5.21 9.72
CA LYS A 37 -25.37 -4.94 10.61
C LYS A 37 -26.54 -4.27 9.87
N CYS A 38 -26.27 -3.27 9.03
CA CYS A 38 -27.29 -2.58 8.25
C CYS A 38 -27.98 -3.53 7.26
N ALA A 39 -27.22 -4.36 6.53
CA ALA A 39 -27.78 -5.34 5.61
C ALA A 39 -28.74 -6.32 6.31
N LYS A 40 -28.38 -6.77 7.52
CA LYS A 40 -29.26 -7.61 8.35
C LYS A 40 -30.52 -6.90 8.80
N GLN A 41 -30.42 -5.63 9.19
CA GLN A 41 -31.57 -4.83 9.65
C GLN A 41 -32.54 -4.49 8.51
N GLU A 42 -32.02 -4.25 7.31
CA GLU A 42 -32.81 -3.90 6.13
C GLU A 42 -33.31 -5.13 5.34
N HIS A 43 -32.96 -6.35 5.77
CA HIS A 43 -33.23 -7.60 5.04
C HIS A 43 -32.72 -7.56 3.59
N ARG A 44 -31.49 -7.06 3.40
CA ARG A 44 -30.85 -6.94 2.09
C ARG A 44 -29.60 -7.80 1.99
N ASP A 45 -29.33 -8.25 0.77
CA ASP A 45 -28.10 -8.98 0.47
C ASP A 45 -26.88 -8.05 0.50
N LEU A 46 -25.77 -8.58 1.01
CA LEU A 46 -24.47 -7.92 1.03
C LEU A 46 -23.40 -8.86 0.48
N GLY A 47 -22.82 -8.51 -0.66
CA GLY A 47 -21.63 -9.17 -1.22
C GLY A 47 -20.35 -8.49 -0.76
N VAL A 48 -19.36 -9.27 -0.30
CA VAL A 48 -18.03 -8.78 0.08
C VAL A 48 -16.98 -9.66 -0.58
N VAL A 49 -16.00 -9.04 -1.26
CA VAL A 49 -14.88 -9.74 -1.91
C VAL A 49 -13.59 -9.36 -1.20
N PHE A 50 -12.87 -10.37 -0.72
CA PHE A 50 -11.52 -10.20 -0.15
C PHE A 50 -10.51 -10.62 -1.22
N VAL A 51 -9.66 -9.68 -1.64
CA VAL A 51 -8.60 -9.92 -2.62
C VAL A 51 -7.26 -9.87 -1.90
N ASP A 52 -6.44 -10.89 -2.11
CA ASP A 52 -5.09 -10.97 -1.55
C ASP A 52 -4.06 -11.24 -2.67
N ILE A 53 -2.86 -10.69 -2.51
CA ILE A 53 -1.75 -10.86 -3.45
C ILE A 53 -0.69 -11.73 -2.77
N ALA A 54 -0.57 -12.97 -3.22
CA ALA A 54 0.42 -13.90 -2.71
C ALA A 54 1.84 -13.36 -2.90
N LYS A 55 2.63 -13.35 -1.81
CA LYS A 55 4.04 -12.90 -1.80
C LYS A 55 4.23 -11.50 -2.40
N ALA A 56 3.34 -10.56 -2.07
CA ALA A 56 3.33 -9.21 -2.66
C ALA A 56 4.70 -8.50 -2.66
N PHE A 57 5.54 -8.67 -1.64
CA PHE A 57 6.87 -8.05 -1.62
C PHE A 57 7.89 -8.79 -2.51
N ASP A 58 7.79 -10.12 -2.62
CA ASP A 58 8.69 -10.92 -3.46
C ASP A 58 8.33 -10.83 -4.96
N THR A 59 7.05 -10.62 -5.27
CA THR A 59 6.55 -10.67 -6.66
C THR A 59 6.54 -9.32 -7.36
N VAL A 60 6.77 -8.22 -6.65
CA VAL A 60 6.80 -6.89 -7.28
C VAL A 60 8.10 -6.73 -8.06
N CYS A 61 7.98 -6.55 -9.38
CA CYS A 61 9.14 -6.27 -10.22
C CYS A 61 9.78 -4.92 -9.83
N HIS A 62 11.06 -4.95 -9.47
CA HIS A 62 11.80 -3.76 -9.06
C HIS A 62 11.82 -2.68 -10.16
N GLN A 63 11.82 -3.07 -11.44
CA GLN A 63 11.75 -2.12 -12.56
C GLN A 63 10.45 -1.31 -12.53
N HIS A 64 9.33 -1.91 -12.12
CA HIS A 64 8.05 -1.19 -12.00
C HIS A 64 8.05 -0.20 -10.85
N ILE A 65 8.75 -0.49 -9.74
CA ILE A 65 8.91 0.47 -8.64
C ILE A 65 9.63 1.72 -9.16
N ILE A 66 10.75 1.53 -9.85
CA ILE A 66 11.55 2.63 -10.41
C ILE A 66 10.76 3.41 -11.47
N ALA A 67 10.08 2.73 -12.39
CA ALA A 67 9.26 3.38 -13.41
C ALA A 67 8.12 4.20 -12.76
N GLY A 68 7.48 3.67 -11.72
CA GLY A 68 6.44 4.38 -10.98
C GLY A 68 6.94 5.64 -10.27
N LEU A 69 8.15 5.62 -9.71
CA LEU A 69 8.76 6.80 -9.10
C LEU A 69 9.10 7.88 -10.14
N VAL A 70 9.65 7.49 -11.29
CA VAL A 70 9.95 8.41 -12.40
C VAL A 70 8.66 9.04 -12.93
N GLN A 71 7.61 8.24 -13.16
CA GLN A 71 6.32 8.73 -13.64
C GLN A 71 5.69 9.75 -12.67
N ARG A 72 5.92 9.58 -11.36
CA ARG A 72 5.43 10.51 -10.34
C ARG A 72 6.32 11.75 -10.13
N GLY A 73 7.35 11.94 -10.96
CA GLY A 73 8.22 13.11 -10.89
C GLY A 73 9.05 13.17 -9.61
N VAL A 74 9.36 12.01 -9.02
CA VAL A 74 10.26 11.94 -7.87
C VAL A 74 11.66 12.39 -8.29
N ASP A 75 12.33 13.13 -7.40
CA ASP A 75 13.69 13.62 -7.61
C ASP A 75 14.65 12.51 -8.08
N PRO A 76 15.43 12.71 -9.16
CA PRO A 76 16.32 11.69 -9.71
C PRO A 76 17.30 11.08 -8.70
N HIS A 77 17.78 11.86 -7.72
CA HIS A 77 18.67 11.35 -6.68
C HIS A 77 17.94 10.37 -5.74
N VAL A 78 16.67 10.62 -5.45
CA VAL A 78 15.83 9.72 -4.65
C VAL A 78 15.51 8.45 -5.44
N VAL A 79 15.18 8.58 -6.73
CA VAL A 79 14.97 7.41 -7.61
C VAL A 79 16.23 6.55 -7.65
N GLN A 80 17.40 7.17 -7.81
CA GLN A 80 18.68 6.47 -7.83
C GLN A 80 18.98 5.79 -6.48
N LEU A 81 18.72 6.47 -5.37
CA LEU A 81 18.87 5.88 -4.03
C LEU A 81 18.00 4.62 -3.88
N VAL A 82 16.72 4.67 -4.25
CA VAL A 82 15.82 3.51 -4.18
C VAL A 82 16.29 2.39 -5.10
N ARG A 83 16.80 2.71 -6.29
CA ARG A 83 17.38 1.71 -7.21
C ARG A 83 18.54 0.95 -6.59
N GLU A 84 19.49 1.66 -5.98
CA GLU A 84 20.65 1.04 -5.34
C GLU A 84 20.25 0.22 -4.10
N MET A 85 19.17 0.57 -3.40
CA MET A 85 18.64 -0.24 -2.29
C MET A 85 18.16 -1.63 -2.72
N TYR A 86 17.85 -1.85 -4.00
CA TYR A 86 17.42 -3.14 -4.53
C TYR A 86 18.54 -3.90 -5.28
N ARG A 87 19.74 -3.32 -5.40
CA ARG A 87 20.88 -3.95 -6.08
C ARG A 87 21.63 -4.87 -5.12
N ASP A 88 21.90 -6.10 -5.58
CA ASP A 88 22.75 -7.10 -4.89
C ASP A 88 22.40 -7.32 -3.41
N ILE A 89 21.10 -7.23 -3.08
CA ILE A 89 20.61 -7.44 -1.72
C ILE A 89 20.49 -8.94 -1.40
N SER A 90 20.98 -9.32 -0.23
CA SER A 90 20.80 -10.65 0.35
C SER A 90 20.38 -10.53 1.81
N THR A 91 19.48 -11.39 2.27
CA THR A 91 19.12 -11.51 3.68
C THR A 91 19.30 -12.97 4.08
N TYR A 92 19.99 -13.20 5.18
CA TYR A 92 20.18 -14.52 5.78
C TYR A 92 19.34 -14.58 7.04
N ILE A 93 18.50 -15.61 7.15
CA ILE A 93 17.74 -15.90 8.35
C ILE A 93 18.49 -17.05 9.03
N LEU A 94 18.93 -16.83 10.27
CA LEU A 94 19.60 -17.84 11.11
C LEU A 94 18.60 -18.89 11.62
#